data_AF-H0FZZ7-F1
#
_entry.id   AF-H0FZZ7-F1
#
_cell.length_a   1.000
_cell.length_b   1.000
_cell.length_c   1.000
_cell.angle_alpha   90.00
_cell.angle_beta   90.00
_cell.angle_gamma   90.00
#
_symmetry.space_group_name_H-M   'P 1'
#
loop_
_entity.id
_entity.type
_entity.pdbx_description
1 polymer ?
#
loop_
_entity_poly.entity_id
_entity_poly.type
_entity_poly.pdbx_seq_one_letter_code
_entity_poly.pdbx_strand_id
1 'polypeptide(L)'
;MEADLKARDRKGDWLELPEVDMGDETAKRLLVAMPGVKSGLDRHQWLRNGTCQTANADDYFALQLRLLDELNRSAVRALFADGIGKELDEKQIKQAFDQGFGAGAGDRVRMRCQSVNGGDVITGLTIGLSGDLSGKAELADLIQAAGPTEFKCAKGIADAAGRG
;
A
#
# COMPACT_ATOMS: atom_id res chain seq x y z
N MET A 1 14.09 14.12 22.22
CA MET A 1 12.73 14.00 21.68
C MET A 1 12.70 13.02 20.50
N GLU A 2 13.39 13.27 19.39
CA GLU A 2 13.42 12.34 18.24
C GLU A 2 13.90 10.91 18.56
N ALA A 3 14.93 10.75 19.40
CA ALA A 3 15.44 9.44 19.77
C ALA A 3 14.44 8.62 20.60
N ASP A 4 13.62 9.28 21.43
CA ASP A 4 12.56 8.64 22.22
C ASP A 4 11.39 8.21 21.34
N LEU A 5 11.00 9.07 20.38
CA LEU A 5 9.97 8.75 19.39
C LEU A 5 10.37 7.54 18.52
N LYS A 6 11.62 7.51 18.04
CA LYS A 6 12.16 6.35 17.29
C LYS A 6 12.22 5.07 18.13
N ALA A 7 12.38 5.17 19.45
CA ALA A 7 12.37 4.01 20.34
C ALA A 7 10.96 3.46 20.56
N ARG A 8 9.95 4.32 20.75
CA ARG A 8 8.54 3.93 20.87
C ARG A 8 7.99 3.35 19.56
N ASP A 9 8.34 3.96 18.44
CA ASP A 9 8.02 3.48 17.09
C ASP A 9 8.43 2.00 16.89
N ARG A 10 9.64 1.65 17.33
CA ARG A 10 10.20 0.29 17.25
C ARG A 10 9.55 -0.70 18.20
N LYS A 11 8.95 -0.24 19.31
CA LYS A 11 8.26 -1.09 20.29
C LYS A 11 6.85 -1.47 19.86
N GLY A 12 6.25 -0.73 18.92
CA GLY A 12 4.89 -0.98 18.44
C GLY A 12 3.80 -0.25 19.25
N ASP A 13 4.18 0.53 20.25
CA ASP A 13 3.27 1.35 21.07
C ASP A 13 2.86 2.63 20.33
N TRP A 14 2.33 2.51 19.11
CA TRP A 14 2.18 3.66 18.22
C TRP A 14 1.13 4.68 18.68
N LEU A 15 0.18 4.28 19.53
CA LEU A 15 -0.76 5.21 20.17
C LEU A 15 -0.08 6.20 21.14
N GLU A 16 1.18 5.96 21.52
CA GLU A 16 1.97 6.91 22.32
C GLU A 16 2.77 7.92 21.46
N LEU A 17 2.83 7.72 20.15
CA LEU A 17 3.44 8.69 19.24
C LEU A 17 2.53 9.93 19.13
N PRO A 18 3.06 11.11 18.76
CA PRO A 18 2.22 12.28 18.50
C PRO A 18 1.11 11.99 17.51
N GLU A 19 -0.06 12.58 17.75
CA GLU A 19 -1.15 12.59 16.77
C GLU A 19 -0.69 13.23 15.47
N VAL A 20 -1.15 12.66 14.37
CA VAL A 20 -0.85 13.17 13.04
C VAL A 20 -1.80 14.33 12.75
N ASP A 21 -1.24 15.51 12.50
CA ASP A 21 -1.99 16.69 12.08
C ASP A 21 -2.42 16.57 10.61
N MET A 22 -3.70 16.28 10.38
CA MET A 22 -4.31 16.14 9.05
C MET A 22 -5.76 16.61 9.06
N GLY A 23 -6.31 16.94 7.89
CA GLY A 23 -7.68 17.41 7.76
C GLY A 23 -8.73 16.33 8.06
N ASP A 24 -9.90 16.73 8.56
CA ASP A 24 -11.00 15.83 8.94
C ASP A 24 -11.42 14.87 7.82
N GLU A 25 -11.42 15.35 6.57
CA GLU A 25 -11.80 14.52 5.42
C GLU A 25 -10.74 13.44 5.12
N THR A 26 -9.46 13.82 5.13
CA THR A 26 -8.34 12.90 4.99
C THR A 26 -8.37 11.84 6.10
N ALA A 27 -8.59 12.26 7.35
CA ALA A 27 -8.68 11.35 8.50
C ALA A 27 -9.82 10.32 8.36
N LYS A 28 -11.01 10.76 7.95
CA LYS A 28 -12.17 9.86 7.73
C LYS A 28 -11.90 8.83 6.65
N ARG A 29 -11.34 9.26 5.52
CA ARG A 29 -10.98 8.37 4.40
C ARG A 29 -9.88 7.39 4.80
N LEU A 30 -8.87 7.86 5.53
CA LEU A 30 -7.76 7.05 6.00
C LEU A 30 -8.23 5.95 6.96
N LEU A 31 -9.19 6.24 7.85
CA LEU A 31 -9.76 5.23 8.77
C LEU A 31 -10.40 4.05 8.03
N VAL A 32 -10.99 4.28 6.86
CA VAL A 32 -11.59 3.24 6.01
C VAL A 32 -10.52 2.48 5.25
N ALA A 33 -9.59 3.18 4.61
CA ALA A 33 -8.55 2.59 3.77
C ALA A 33 -7.46 1.86 4.58
N MET A 34 -7.22 2.29 5.82
CA MET A 34 -6.18 1.78 6.71
C MET A 34 -6.76 1.51 8.11
N PRO A 35 -7.44 0.36 8.32
CA PRO A 35 -8.02 0.01 9.62
C PRO A 35 -7.03 0.01 10.80
N GLY A 36 -5.74 -0.16 10.51
CA GLY A 36 -4.64 -0.07 11.49
C GLY A 36 -4.46 1.30 12.17
N VAL A 37 -5.12 2.36 11.67
CA VAL A 37 -5.21 3.67 12.36
C VAL A 37 -5.70 3.49 13.81
N LYS A 38 -6.60 2.54 14.07
CA LYS A 38 -7.07 2.23 15.43
C LYS A 38 -5.96 1.79 16.39
N SER A 39 -4.84 1.32 15.85
CA SER A 39 -3.65 0.92 16.60
C SER A 39 -2.49 1.91 16.45
N GLY A 40 -2.72 3.09 15.86
CA GLY A 40 -1.71 4.13 15.64
C GLY A 40 -0.81 3.91 14.40
N LEU A 41 -1.22 3.06 13.45
CA LEU A 41 -0.40 2.78 12.26
C LEU A 41 -0.12 4.04 11.43
N ASP A 42 -1.05 4.97 11.34
CA ASP A 42 -0.86 6.30 10.72
C ASP A 42 0.31 7.06 11.34
N ARG A 43 0.43 7.04 12.67
CA ARG A 43 1.54 7.70 13.39
C ARG A 43 2.88 7.06 13.05
N HIS A 44 2.93 5.73 12.99
CA HIS A 44 4.12 4.98 12.53
C HIS A 44 4.50 5.35 11.09
N GLN A 45 3.53 5.32 10.17
CA GLN A 45 3.78 5.59 8.76
C GLN A 45 4.26 7.03 8.53
N TRP A 46 3.63 8.00 9.19
CA TRP A 46 4.06 9.39 9.12
C TRP A 46 5.49 9.57 9.63
N LEU A 47 5.78 9.09 10.84
CA LEU A 47 7.09 9.25 11.46
C LEU A 47 8.20 8.59 10.64
N ARG A 48 7.96 7.38 10.14
CA ARG A 48 8.98 6.58 9.47
C ARG A 48 9.20 6.97 8.01
N ASN A 49 8.13 7.33 7.30
CA ASN A 49 8.17 7.49 5.85
C ASN A 49 7.70 8.88 5.41
N GLY A 50 6.60 9.38 6.00
CA GLY A 50 5.96 10.63 5.56
C GLY A 50 6.81 11.88 5.78
N THR A 51 7.47 11.99 6.93
CA THR A 51 8.34 13.13 7.28
C THR A 51 9.51 13.37 6.31
N CYS A 52 9.92 12.34 5.56
CA CYS A 52 10.96 12.42 4.53
C CYS A 52 10.41 12.76 3.13
N GLN A 53 9.11 12.56 2.90
CA GLN A 53 8.49 12.64 1.57
C GLN A 53 7.80 13.98 1.32
N THR A 54 7.09 14.50 2.32
CA THR A 54 6.27 15.71 2.18
C THR A 54 6.45 16.62 3.39
N ALA A 55 6.05 17.88 3.26
CA ALA A 55 6.18 18.87 4.34
C ALA A 55 5.14 18.68 5.46
N ASN A 56 3.97 18.14 5.15
CA ASN A 56 2.88 17.94 6.12
C ASN A 56 2.17 16.59 5.88
N ALA A 57 1.52 16.09 6.91
CA ALA A 57 0.94 14.75 6.87
C ALA A 57 -0.37 14.68 6.07
N ASP A 58 -1.11 15.78 5.96
CA ASP A 58 -2.33 15.82 5.15
C ASP A 58 -2.01 15.52 3.68
N ASP A 59 -1.01 16.21 3.11
CA ASP A 59 -0.54 15.98 1.73
C ASP A 59 -0.03 14.53 1.55
N TYR A 60 0.69 13.99 2.53
CA TYR A 60 1.19 12.62 2.52
C TYR A 60 0.08 11.57 2.41
N PHE A 61 -0.95 11.68 3.26
CA PHE A 61 -2.04 10.72 3.28
C PHE A 61 -3.05 10.96 2.16
N ALA A 62 -3.30 12.22 1.78
CA ALA A 62 -4.14 12.55 0.63
C ALA A 62 -3.56 11.99 -0.67
N LEU A 63 -2.23 12.09 -0.86
CA LEU A 63 -1.54 11.46 -1.98
C LEU A 63 -1.75 9.94 -2.00
N GLN A 64 -1.49 9.26 -0.89
CA GLN A 64 -1.62 7.81 -0.81
C GLN A 64 -3.05 7.34 -1.08
N LEU A 65 -4.04 8.05 -0.54
CA LEU A 65 -5.46 7.77 -0.77
C LEU A 65 -5.84 7.94 -2.24
N ARG A 66 -5.36 9.00 -2.91
CA ARG A 66 -5.57 9.20 -4.36
C ARG A 66 -4.98 8.06 -5.19
N LEU A 67 -3.73 7.67 -4.92
CA LEU A 67 -3.07 6.57 -5.62
C LEU A 67 -3.81 5.24 -5.38
N LEU A 68 -4.32 5.04 -4.17
CA LEU A 68 -5.15 3.89 -3.83
C LEU A 68 -6.48 3.90 -4.59
N ASP A 69 -7.12 5.06 -4.78
CA ASP A 69 -8.34 5.18 -5.59
C ASP A 69 -8.08 4.82 -7.06
N GLU A 70 -6.94 5.22 -7.63
CA GLU A 70 -6.51 4.81 -8.97
C GLU A 70 -6.31 3.30 -9.07
N LEU A 71 -5.65 2.70 -8.08
CA LEU A 71 -5.53 1.24 -7.99
C LEU A 71 -6.91 0.57 -7.93
N ASN A 72 -7.81 1.10 -7.11
CA ASN A 72 -9.14 0.53 -6.90
C ASN A 72 -10.09 0.68 -8.10
N ARG A 73 -9.80 1.61 -9.02
CA ARG A 73 -10.52 1.76 -10.30
C ARG A 73 -9.95 0.89 -11.42
N SER A 74 -8.82 0.21 -11.19
CA SER A 74 -8.13 -0.59 -12.21
C SER A 74 -8.58 -2.05 -12.27
N ALA A 75 -8.08 -2.77 -13.29
CA ALA A 75 -8.25 -4.22 -13.41
C ALA A 75 -7.67 -5.01 -12.22
N VAL A 76 -6.73 -4.44 -11.46
CA VAL A 76 -6.15 -5.08 -10.27
C VAL A 76 -7.21 -5.30 -9.20
N ARG A 77 -8.04 -4.29 -8.91
CA ARG A 77 -9.13 -4.44 -7.92
C ARG A 77 -10.16 -5.46 -8.38
N ALA A 78 -10.50 -5.48 -9.66
CA ALA A 78 -11.43 -6.48 -10.20
C ALA A 78 -10.87 -7.90 -10.02
N LEU A 79 -9.60 -8.12 -10.38
CA LEU A 79 -8.92 -9.42 -10.20
C LEU A 79 -9.00 -9.92 -8.75
N PHE A 80 -8.64 -9.08 -7.77
CA PHE A 80 -8.65 -9.49 -6.37
C PHE A 80 -10.06 -9.69 -5.82
N ALA A 81 -11.03 -8.84 -6.21
CA ALA A 81 -12.42 -8.99 -5.79
C ALA A 81 -13.05 -10.29 -6.32
N ASP A 82 -12.81 -10.62 -7.59
CA ASP A 82 -13.32 -11.85 -8.23
C ASP A 82 -12.52 -13.11 -7.80
N GLY A 83 -11.31 -12.87 -7.28
CA GLY A 83 -10.35 -13.86 -6.80
C GLY A 83 -10.49 -14.24 -5.34
N ILE A 84 -11.38 -13.61 -4.55
CA ILE A 84 -11.51 -13.90 -3.11
C ILE A 84 -11.75 -15.41 -2.88
N GLY A 85 -10.91 -16.00 -2.01
CA GLY A 85 -10.90 -17.42 -1.68
C GLY A 85 -10.23 -18.33 -2.72
N LYS A 86 -9.69 -17.77 -3.81
CA LYS A 86 -9.01 -18.50 -4.89
C LYS A 86 -7.51 -18.18 -4.87
N GLU A 87 -6.73 -19.10 -5.45
CA GLU A 87 -5.32 -18.86 -5.73
C GLU A 87 -5.19 -17.91 -6.93
N LEU A 88 -4.40 -16.86 -6.76
CA LEU A 88 -3.96 -15.97 -7.83
C LEU A 88 -2.46 -16.16 -8.04
N ASP A 89 -2.05 -16.26 -9.31
CA ASP A 89 -0.64 -16.38 -9.67
C ASP A 89 -0.03 -15.05 -10.15
N GLU A 90 1.30 -15.04 -10.24
CA GLU A 90 2.10 -13.92 -10.71
C GLU A 90 1.63 -13.42 -12.08
N LYS A 91 1.32 -14.32 -13.01
CA LYS A 91 0.96 -13.94 -14.38
C LYS A 91 -0.35 -13.17 -14.40
N GLN A 92 -1.35 -13.65 -13.66
CA GLN A 92 -2.65 -12.98 -13.55
C GLN A 92 -2.50 -11.58 -12.96
N ILE A 93 -1.71 -11.45 -11.88
CA ILE A 93 -1.50 -10.17 -11.22
C ILE A 93 -0.74 -9.21 -12.14
N LYS A 94 0.36 -9.65 -12.75
CA LYS A 94 1.12 -8.83 -13.70
C LYS A 94 0.27 -8.36 -14.87
N GLN A 95 -0.55 -9.25 -15.44
CA GLN A 95 -1.44 -8.91 -16.53
C GLN A 95 -2.51 -7.88 -16.12
N ALA A 96 -3.04 -7.96 -14.90
CA ALA A 96 -3.99 -6.96 -14.40
C ALA A 96 -3.32 -5.59 -14.21
N PHE A 97 -2.06 -5.55 -13.77
CA PHE A 97 -1.29 -4.30 -13.74
C PHE A 97 -1.01 -3.75 -15.14
N ASP A 98 -0.63 -4.60 -16.08
CA ASP A 98 -0.39 -4.18 -17.47
C ASP A 98 -1.65 -3.60 -18.12
N GLN A 99 -2.80 -4.21 -17.86
CA GLN A 99 -4.09 -3.72 -18.33
C GLN A 99 -4.48 -2.39 -17.67
N GLY A 100 -4.18 -2.21 -16.38
CA GLY A 100 -4.56 -1.02 -15.62
C GLY A 100 -3.63 0.18 -15.82
N PHE A 101 -2.33 -0.07 -16.04
CA PHE A 101 -1.28 0.95 -15.93
C PHE A 101 -0.28 0.92 -17.10
N GLY A 102 -0.61 0.18 -18.16
CA GLY A 102 0.19 0.07 -19.38
C GLY A 102 1.17 -1.09 -19.36
N ALA A 103 1.56 -1.55 -20.55
CA ALA A 103 2.42 -2.71 -20.73
C ALA A 103 3.72 -2.61 -19.90
N GLY A 104 4.09 -3.71 -19.23
CA GLY A 104 5.26 -3.80 -18.36
C GLY A 104 5.07 -3.24 -16.95
N ALA A 105 3.91 -2.66 -16.61
CA ALA A 105 3.61 -2.22 -15.25
C ALA A 105 3.71 -3.39 -14.23
N GLY A 106 3.31 -4.60 -14.63
CA GLY A 106 3.40 -5.80 -13.80
C GLY A 106 4.83 -6.12 -13.35
N ASP A 107 5.85 -5.72 -14.11
CA ASP A 107 7.25 -5.96 -13.76
C ASP A 107 7.77 -5.03 -12.64
N ARG A 108 6.98 -4.02 -12.23
CA ARG A 108 7.30 -3.15 -11.07
C ARG A 108 6.56 -3.56 -9.81
N VAL A 109 5.90 -4.73 -9.81
CA VAL A 109 5.10 -5.19 -8.68
C VAL A 109 5.79 -6.37 -8.01
N ARG A 110 5.70 -6.40 -6.69
CA ARG A 110 6.11 -7.53 -5.85
C ARG A 110 4.93 -7.99 -5.02
N MET A 111 4.64 -9.29 -5.06
CA MET A 111 3.70 -9.91 -4.13
C MET A 111 4.42 -10.43 -2.89
N ARG A 112 3.76 -10.28 -1.73
CA ARG A 112 4.13 -10.93 -0.47
C ARG A 112 3.07 -11.95 -0.10
N CYS A 113 3.52 -13.12 0.31
CA CYS A 113 2.67 -14.17 0.85
C CYS A 113 3.15 -14.59 2.24
N GLN A 114 2.26 -15.22 2.99
CA GLN A 114 2.56 -15.88 4.26
C GLN A 114 1.98 -17.28 4.22
N SER A 115 2.76 -18.27 4.67
CA SER A 115 2.28 -19.64 4.78
C SER A 115 1.39 -19.80 6.01
N VAL A 116 0.16 -20.26 5.80
CA VAL A 116 -0.86 -20.49 6.82
C VAL A 116 -1.44 -21.88 6.60
N ASN A 117 -1.31 -22.76 7.61
CA ASN A 117 -1.85 -24.13 7.57
C ASN A 117 -1.47 -24.94 6.31
N GLY A 118 -0.27 -24.70 5.76
CA GLY A 118 0.24 -25.41 4.58
C GLY A 118 -0.15 -24.80 3.23
N GLY A 119 -0.85 -23.66 3.21
CA GLY A 119 -1.14 -22.88 2.00
C GLY A 119 -0.58 -21.46 2.08
N ASP A 120 -0.18 -20.89 0.94
CA ASP A 120 0.30 -19.50 0.89
C ASP A 120 -0.87 -18.54 0.71
N VAL A 121 -0.98 -17.56 1.60
CA VAL A 121 -2.00 -16.49 1.56
C VAL A 121 -1.33 -15.19 1.18
N ILE A 122 -1.93 -14.43 0.26
CA ILE A 122 -1.42 -13.12 -0.17
C ILE A 122 -1.62 -12.10 0.97
N THR A 123 -0.53 -11.49 1.42
CA THR A 123 -0.53 -10.53 2.54
C THR A 123 -0.14 -9.11 2.12
N GLY A 124 0.09 -8.89 0.84
CA GLY A 124 0.31 -7.54 0.31
C GLY A 124 0.94 -7.52 -1.08
N LEU A 125 0.79 -6.36 -1.71
CA LEU A 125 1.51 -5.99 -2.92
C LEU A 125 2.39 -4.78 -2.60
N THR A 126 3.58 -4.76 -3.16
CA THR A 126 4.47 -3.59 -3.18
C THR A 126 4.62 -3.15 -4.62
N ILE A 127 4.25 -1.91 -4.91
CA ILE A 127 4.30 -1.32 -6.24
C ILE A 127 5.48 -0.34 -6.26
N GLY A 128 6.40 -0.50 -7.20
CA GLY A 128 7.47 0.45 -7.44
C GLY A 128 6.92 1.75 -8.01
N LEU A 129 7.27 2.89 -7.40
CA LEU A 129 6.89 4.22 -7.83
C LEU A 129 8.14 5.10 -7.92
N SER A 130 8.26 5.90 -8.98
CA SER A 130 9.35 6.85 -9.18
C SER A 130 8.83 8.10 -9.88
N GLY A 131 9.47 9.24 -9.65
CA GLY A 131 9.07 10.53 -10.23
C GLY A 131 8.52 11.50 -9.20
N ASP A 132 7.74 12.48 -9.67
CA ASP A 132 7.21 13.55 -8.85
C ASP A 132 6.02 13.08 -8.01
N LEU A 133 6.21 13.01 -6.70
CA LEU A 133 5.20 12.65 -5.72
C LEU A 133 4.48 13.89 -5.14
N SER A 134 4.54 15.03 -5.80
CA SER A 134 3.78 16.24 -5.44
C SER A 134 2.24 16.09 -5.57
N GLY A 135 1.76 14.94 -6.05
CA GLY A 135 0.34 14.64 -6.20
C GLY A 135 -0.25 14.94 -7.57
N LYS A 136 0.55 15.40 -8.52
CA LYS A 136 0.11 15.69 -9.90
C LYS A 136 0.28 14.51 -10.86
N ALA A 137 1.22 13.61 -10.59
CA ALA A 137 1.46 12.46 -11.44
C ALA A 137 0.41 11.36 -11.20
N GLU A 138 -0.10 10.77 -12.27
CA GLU A 138 -0.96 9.60 -12.22
C GLU A 138 -0.15 8.37 -11.78
N LEU A 139 -0.81 7.40 -11.15
CA LEU A 139 -0.21 6.14 -10.70
C LEU A 139 0.45 5.39 -11.85
N ALA A 140 -0.15 5.41 -13.04
CA ALA A 140 0.41 4.78 -14.24
C ALA A 140 1.80 5.36 -14.57
N ASP A 141 1.94 6.69 -14.58
CA ASP A 141 3.21 7.35 -14.90
C ASP A 141 4.29 7.03 -13.85
N LEU A 142 3.90 7.03 -12.57
CA LEU A 142 4.81 6.70 -11.46
C LEU A 142 5.30 5.26 -11.52
N ILE A 143 4.42 4.31 -11.87
CA ILE A 143 4.77 2.91 -12.06
C ILE A 143 5.73 2.77 -13.23
N GLN A 144 5.43 3.39 -14.37
CA GLN A 144 6.24 3.27 -15.58
C GLN A 144 7.65 3.84 -15.41
N ALA A 145 7.79 4.93 -14.63
CA ALA A 145 9.07 5.53 -14.30
C ALA A 145 9.92 4.70 -13.31
N ALA A 146 9.32 3.73 -12.61
CA ALA A 146 10.04 2.87 -11.68
C ALA A 146 10.79 1.74 -12.40
N GLY A 147 11.90 1.31 -11.79
CA GLY A 147 12.64 0.12 -12.25
C GLY A 147 11.90 -1.19 -11.93
N PRO A 148 12.19 -2.27 -12.67
CA PRO A 148 11.58 -3.57 -12.43
C PRO A 148 11.99 -4.17 -11.08
N THR A 149 11.19 -5.12 -10.59
CA THR A 149 11.44 -5.82 -9.34
C THR A 149 11.11 -7.31 -9.44
N GLU A 150 11.66 -8.09 -8.52
CA GLU A 150 11.37 -9.52 -8.42
C GLU A 150 10.01 -9.77 -7.73
N PHE A 151 9.22 -10.64 -8.35
CA PHE A 151 7.94 -11.11 -7.85
C PHE A 151 8.20 -12.25 -6.84
N LYS A 152 8.33 -11.89 -5.56
CA LYS A 152 8.85 -12.79 -4.49
C LYS A 152 7.93 -13.96 -4.09
N CYS A 153 6.67 -13.95 -4.53
CA CYS A 153 5.72 -15.03 -4.28
C CYS A 153 5.03 -15.37 -5.60
N ALA A 154 5.18 -16.60 -6.10
CA ALA A 154 4.68 -16.97 -7.42
C ALA A 154 3.15 -17.13 -7.47
N LYS A 155 2.52 -17.52 -6.35
CA LYS A 155 1.07 -17.71 -6.24
C LYS A 155 0.62 -17.70 -4.78
N GLY A 156 -0.63 -17.32 -4.52
CA GLY A 156 -1.22 -17.39 -3.19
C GLY A 156 -2.72 -17.14 -3.20
N ILE A 157 -3.39 -17.51 -2.10
CA ILE A 157 -4.82 -17.31 -1.92
C ILE A 157 -5.11 -15.82 -1.64
N ALA A 158 -6.03 -15.23 -2.39
CA ALA A 158 -6.56 -13.90 -2.08
C ALA A 158 -7.60 -14.03 -0.96
N ASP A 159 -7.27 -13.53 0.25
CA ASP A 159 -8.21 -13.56 1.37
C ASP A 159 -9.20 -12.39 1.35
N ALA A 160 -10.34 -12.57 2.01
CA ALA A 160 -11.31 -11.52 2.23
C ALA A 160 -10.80 -10.53 3.29
N ALA A 161 -11.14 -9.26 3.13
CA ALA A 161 -10.83 -8.24 4.14
C ALA A 161 -11.50 -8.57 5.49
N GLY A 162 -10.78 -8.33 6.60
CA GLY A 162 -11.32 -8.44 7.96
C GLY A 162 -11.25 -9.82 8.61
N ARG A 163 -10.58 -10.80 7.99
CA ARG A 163 -10.21 -12.06 8.65
C ARG A 163 -8.76 -11.98 9.13
N GLY A 164 -8.56 -11.46 10.34
CA GLY A 164 -7.26 -11.33 11.00
C GLY A 164 -7.42 -11.09 12.49
#